data_AF-A0A2G6IPH3-F1
#
_entry.id   AF-A0A2G6IPH3-F1
#
_cell.length_a   1.000
_cell.length_b   1.000
_cell.length_c   1.000
_cell.angle_alpha   90.00
_cell.angle_beta   90.00
_cell.angle_gamma   90.00
#
_symmetry.space_group_name_H-M   'P 1'
#
loop_
_entity.id
_entity.type
_entity.pdbx_description
1 polymer ?
#
loop_
_entity_poly.entity_id
_entity_poly.type
_entity_poly.pdbx_seq_one_letter_code
_entity_poly.pdbx_strand_id
1 'polypeptide(L)'
;MAGELPDYYFRVRENGAFVFRVDTENRQRRIEMDQIAVVNIRNGEIKPHGDRKLSDEDVKAIREWMEQRMALLAERDIDDIHRAVDYLNQTTHWANSRATDEQLENVTDALLLAMHDLRTVLVRKKADRLLRED
;
A
#
# COMPACT_ATOMS: atom_id res chain seq x y z
N MET A 1 -6.18 6.08 30.53
CA MET A 1 -5.78 7.42 30.08
C MET A 1 -6.24 7.55 28.64
N ALA A 2 -7.29 8.34 28.38
CA ALA A 2 -7.63 8.67 26.99
C ALA A 2 -6.50 9.58 26.50
N GLY A 3 -5.60 9.04 25.68
CA GLY A 3 -4.55 9.84 25.07
C GLY A 3 -5.18 10.96 24.26
N GLU A 4 -4.54 12.13 24.29
CA GLU A 4 -4.89 13.26 23.44
C GLU A 4 -5.01 12.78 21.99
N LEU A 5 -6.12 13.14 21.33
CA LEU A 5 -6.36 12.73 19.95
C LEU A 5 -5.47 13.54 19.01
N PRO A 6 -5.05 12.98 17.86
CA PRO A 6 -4.26 13.71 16.89
C PRO A 6 -5.08 14.82 16.22
N ASP A 7 -4.43 15.94 15.88
CA ASP A 7 -5.06 17.09 15.20
C ASP A 7 -5.61 16.75 13.81
N TYR A 8 -5.03 15.72 13.16
CA TYR A 8 -5.41 15.27 11.84
C TYR A 8 -5.72 13.77 11.82
N TYR A 9 -6.78 13.43 11.09
CA TYR A 9 -7.13 12.05 10.78
C TYR A 9 -7.15 11.84 9.27
N PHE A 10 -6.37 10.87 8.80
CA PHE A 10 -6.26 10.51 7.39
C PHE A 10 -7.02 9.21 7.12
N ARG A 11 -8.20 9.32 6.51
CA ARG A 11 -8.97 8.15 6.09
C ARG A 11 -8.42 7.65 4.76
N VAL A 12 -7.61 6.60 4.83
CA VAL A 12 -6.93 5.99 3.68
C VAL A 12 -7.94 5.44 2.67
N ARG A 13 -7.58 5.60 1.40
CA ARG A 13 -8.21 4.98 0.22
C ARG A 13 -7.09 4.42 -0.68
N GLU A 14 -7.48 3.74 -1.75
CA GLU A 14 -6.53 3.10 -2.68
C GLU A 14 -5.39 4.03 -3.11
N ASN A 15 -5.71 5.28 -3.50
CA ASN A 15 -4.74 6.22 -4.08
C ASN A 15 -4.52 7.49 -3.24
N GLY A 16 -4.78 7.44 -1.93
CA GLY A 16 -4.48 8.55 -1.02
C GLY A 16 -5.37 8.55 0.20
N ALA A 17 -5.93 9.71 0.55
CA ALA A 17 -6.81 9.82 1.72
C ALA A 17 -7.81 10.98 1.63
N PHE A 18 -8.87 10.87 2.43
CA PHE A 18 -9.61 12.04 2.91
C PHE A 18 -8.92 12.55 4.17
N VAL A 19 -8.72 13.87 4.25
CA VAL A 19 -8.04 14.51 5.38
C VAL A 19 -9.07 15.24 6.21
N PHE A 20 -9.13 14.90 7.50
CA PHE A 20 -9.99 15.54 8.47
C PHE A 20 -9.16 16.25 9.52
N ARG A 21 -9.54 17.48 9.86
CA ARG A 21 -9.11 18.11 11.11
C ARG A 21 -10.00 17.59 12.23
N VAL A 22 -9.39 17.19 13.34
CA VAL A 22 -10.08 16.64 14.50
C VAL A 22 -10.24 17.74 15.53
N ASP A 23 -11.47 18.02 15.94
CA ASP A 23 -11.77 18.94 17.04
C ASP A 23 -12.35 18.14 18.21
N THR A 24 -11.77 18.37 19.40
CA THR A 24 -12.15 17.70 20.65
C THR A 24 -12.59 18.67 21.75
N GLU A 25 -12.54 19.98 21.49
CA GLU A 25 -12.77 21.03 22.48
C GLU A 25 -14.24 21.44 22.61
N ASN A 26 -15.18 20.69 22.02
CA ASN A 26 -16.60 20.99 22.21
C ASN A 26 -17.05 20.64 23.65
N ARG A 27 -17.99 21.44 24.18
CA ARG A 27 -18.54 21.27 25.54
C ARG A 27 -19.18 19.90 25.81
N GLN A 28 -19.39 19.09 24.76
CA GLN A 28 -20.05 17.79 24.82
C GLN A 28 -19.06 16.60 24.79
N ARG A 29 -17.74 16.84 24.73
CA ARG A 29 -16.69 15.81 24.56
C ARG A 29 -16.93 14.90 23.34
N ARG A 30 -17.52 15.45 22.28
CA ARG A 30 -17.73 14.73 21.01
C ARG A 30 -16.55 15.01 20.09
N ILE A 31 -16.07 13.96 19.42
CA ILE A 31 -15.06 14.08 18.37
C ILE A 31 -15.76 14.63 17.13
N GLU A 32 -15.37 15.82 16.69
CA GLU A 32 -15.77 16.38 15.41
C GLU A 32 -14.66 16.17 14.40
N MET A 33 -15.02 15.74 13.19
CA MET A 33 -14.09 15.51 12.10
C MET A 33 -14.54 16.36 10.92
N ASP A 34 -13.78 17.41 10.65
CA ASP A 34 -14.07 18.34 9.58
C ASP A 34 -13.17 18.02 8.38
N GLN A 35 -13.77 17.66 7.25
CA GLN A 35 -13.01 17.32 6.06
C GLN A 35 -12.41 18.60 5.45
N ILE A 36 -11.08 18.66 5.43
CA ILE A 36 -10.35 19.81 4.91
C ILE A 36 -9.77 19.58 3.52
N ALA A 37 -9.44 18.33 3.18
CA ALA A 37 -8.79 18.02 1.91
C ALA A 37 -9.02 16.58 1.43
N VAL A 38 -8.66 16.39 0.16
CA VAL A 38 -8.57 15.12 -0.53
C VAL A 38 -7.19 15.02 -1.16
N VAL A 39 -6.44 13.97 -0.84
CA VAL A 39 -5.04 13.84 -1.28
C VAL A 39 -4.86 12.65 -2.21
N ASN A 40 -3.99 12.81 -3.21
CA ASN A 40 -3.60 11.75 -4.14
C ASN A 40 -2.09 11.52 -4.05
N ILE A 41 -1.70 10.33 -3.58
CA ILE A 41 -0.28 9.99 -3.37
C ILE A 41 0.44 9.60 -4.66
N ARG A 42 -0.27 9.29 -5.75
CA ARG A 42 0.36 8.95 -7.03
C ARG A 42 0.95 10.16 -7.73
N ASN A 43 0.28 11.32 -7.66
CA ASN A 43 0.67 12.54 -8.35
C ASN A 43 1.01 13.70 -7.39
N GLY A 44 0.90 13.50 -6.07
CA GLY A 44 1.21 14.52 -5.07
C GLY A 44 0.10 15.57 -4.86
N GLU A 45 -1.07 15.40 -5.48
CA GLU A 45 -2.11 16.41 -5.50
C GLU A 45 -2.85 16.53 -4.16
N ILE A 46 -3.01 17.77 -3.69
CA ILE A 46 -3.78 18.11 -2.48
C ILE A 46 -4.94 19.02 -2.93
N LYS A 47 -6.18 18.50 -2.87
CA LYS A 47 -7.39 19.27 -3.19
C LYS A 47 -8.09 19.70 -1.91
N PRO A 48 -8.22 21.01 -1.63
CA PRO A 48 -9.08 21.47 -0.55
C PRO A 48 -10.52 20.98 -0.74
N HIS A 49 -11.22 20.75 0.37
CA HIS A 49 -12.62 20.34 0.34
C HIS A 49 -13.53 21.59 0.28
N GLY A 50 -14.37 21.68 -0.76
CA GLY A 50 -15.21 22.86 -1.00
C GLY A 50 -14.38 24.11 -1.26
N ASP A 51 -14.83 25.26 -0.75
CA ASP A 51 -14.17 26.56 -0.91
C ASP A 51 -13.10 26.85 0.17
N ARG A 52 -12.65 25.81 0.89
CA ARG A 52 -11.67 25.97 1.97
C ARG A 52 -10.31 26.39 1.44
N LYS A 53 -9.63 27.24 2.23
CA LYS A 53 -8.20 27.49 2.12
C LYS A 53 -7.49 26.70 3.21
N LEU A 54 -6.54 25.86 2.80
CA LEU A 54 -5.68 25.14 3.72
C LEU A 54 -4.66 26.11 4.34
N SER A 55 -4.41 25.97 5.64
CA SER A 55 -3.32 26.66 6.31
C SER A 55 -1.97 26.04 5.92
N ASP A 56 -0.87 26.73 6.21
CA ASP A 56 0.48 26.17 6.02
C ASP A 56 0.70 24.91 6.87
N GLU A 57 0.08 24.87 8.05
CA GLU A 57 0.11 23.71 8.94
C GLU A 57 -0.66 22.52 8.37
N ASP A 58 -1.85 22.74 7.78
CA ASP A 58 -2.60 21.69 7.08
C ASP A 58 -1.74 21.08 5.96
N VAL A 59 -1.13 21.94 5.14
CA VAL A 59 -0.31 21.52 4.01
C VAL A 59 0.92 20.75 4.48
N LYS A 60 1.57 21.20 5.56
CA LYS A 60 2.72 20.51 6.14
C LYS A 60 2.34 19.12 6.65
N ALA A 61 1.29 19.02 7.48
CA ALA A 61 0.82 17.75 8.03
C ALA A 61 0.43 16.76 6.91
N ILE A 62 -0.24 17.25 5.87
CA ILE A 62 -0.59 16.44 4.70
C ILE A 62 0.67 15.91 4.00
N ARG A 63 1.66 16.76 3.74
CA ARG A 63 2.90 16.34 3.04
C ARG A 63 3.69 15.31 3.84
N GLU A 64 3.85 15.52 5.14
CA GLU A 64 4.52 14.57 6.04
C GLU A 64 3.79 13.21 6.05
N TRP A 65 2.46 13.24 6.14
CA TRP A 65 1.67 12.01 6.05
C TRP A 65 1.85 11.30 4.70
N MET A 66 1.86 12.04 3.59
CA MET A 66 2.05 11.47 2.26
C MET A 66 3.41 10.80 2.12
N GLU A 67 4.48 11.43 2.62
CA GLU A 67 5.83 10.86 2.62
C GLU A 67 5.91 9.56 3.43
N GLN A 68 5.42 9.58 4.66
CA GLN A 68 5.36 8.39 5.52
C GLN A 68 4.53 7.28 4.87
N ARG A 69 3.41 7.63 4.23
CA ARG A 69 2.55 6.66 3.54
C ARG A 69 3.26 6.02 2.35
N MET A 70 4.00 6.79 1.56
CA MET A 70 4.76 6.25 0.43
C MET A 70 5.87 5.32 0.91
N ALA A 71 6.60 5.68 1.96
CA ALA A 71 7.63 4.82 2.55
C ALA A 71 7.04 3.49 3.05
N LEU A 72 5.93 3.55 3.78
CA LEU A 72 5.23 2.36 4.27
C LEU A 72 4.71 1.47 3.13
N LEU A 73 4.21 2.06 2.04
CA LEU A 73 3.77 1.30 0.88
C LEU A 73 4.95 0.60 0.20
N ALA A 74 6.09 1.25 0.05
CA ALA A 74 7.28 0.64 -0.52
C ALA A 74 7.80 -0.55 0.33
N GLU A 75 7.75 -0.43 1.66
CA GLU A 75 8.06 -1.54 2.57
C GLU A 75 7.08 -2.72 2.39
N ARG A 76 5.78 -2.43 2.27
CA ARG A 76 4.76 -3.47 2.05
C ARG A 76 4.89 -4.14 0.69
N ASP A 77 5.26 -3.39 -0.35
CA ASP A 77 5.43 -3.92 -1.69
C ASP A 77 6.51 -5.02 -1.70
N ILE A 78 7.65 -4.82 -1.01
CA ILE A 78 8.69 -5.86 -0.93
C ILE A 78 8.25 -7.06 -0.07
N ASP A 79 7.52 -6.81 1.02
CA ASP A 79 6.95 -7.88 1.86
C ASP A 79 5.91 -8.74 1.12
N ASP A 80 5.12 -8.14 0.23
CA ASP A 80 4.20 -8.88 -0.64
C ASP A 80 4.96 -9.81 -1.61
N ILE A 81 6.13 -9.41 -2.11
CA ILE A 81 6.99 -10.26 -2.92
C ILE A 81 7.56 -11.43 -2.10
N HIS A 82 7.99 -11.18 -0.86
CA HIS A 82 8.42 -12.28 0.04
C HIS A 82 7.28 -13.26 0.31
N ARG A 83 6.06 -12.76 0.55
CA ARG A 83 4.87 -13.60 0.70
C ARG A 83 4.56 -14.42 -0.55
N ALA A 84 4.77 -13.86 -1.75
CA ALA A 84 4.61 -14.62 -2.99
C ALA A 84 5.58 -15.81 -3.07
N VAL A 85 6.83 -15.65 -2.62
CA VAL A 85 7.80 -16.76 -2.52
C VAL A 85 7.30 -17.84 -1.56
N ASP A 86 6.80 -17.46 -0.39
CA ASP A 86 6.24 -18.40 0.57
C ASP A 86 5.03 -19.16 0.02
N TYR A 87 4.14 -18.47 -0.70
CA TYR A 87 3.00 -19.11 -1.37
C TYR A 87 3.45 -20.12 -2.43
N LEU A 88 4.48 -19.82 -3.23
CA LEU A 88 5.02 -20.78 -4.20
C LEU A 88 5.62 -22.01 -3.51
N ASN A 89 6.32 -21.82 -2.40
CA ASN A 89 6.88 -22.92 -1.61
C ASN A 89 5.77 -23.81 -1.01
N GLN A 90 4.74 -23.20 -0.43
CA GLN A 90 3.59 -23.92 0.12
C GLN A 90 2.79 -24.64 -0.96
N THR A 91 2.63 -24.02 -2.13
CA THR A 91 1.96 -24.62 -3.30
C THR A 91 2.75 -25.84 -3.80
N THR A 92 4.08 -25.73 -3.87
CA THR A 92 4.96 -26.85 -4.21
C THR A 92 4.80 -28.00 -3.22
N HIS A 93 4.79 -27.71 -1.92
CA HIS A 93 4.57 -28.73 -0.91
C HIS A 93 3.19 -29.39 -1.06
N TRP A 94 2.13 -28.59 -1.22
CA TRP A 94 0.77 -29.10 -1.43
C TRP A 94 0.66 -30.00 -2.66
N ALA A 95 1.22 -29.59 -3.80
CA ALA A 95 1.22 -30.37 -5.03
C ALA A 95 1.88 -31.74 -4.86
N ASN A 96 2.95 -31.79 -4.05
CA ASN A 96 3.69 -33.03 -3.81
C ASN A 96 3.04 -33.95 -2.75
N SER A 97 2.39 -33.38 -1.73
CA SER A 97 1.95 -34.15 -0.56
C SER A 97 0.44 -34.37 -0.43
N ARG A 98 -0.39 -33.57 -1.13
CA ARG A 98 -1.84 -33.51 -0.87
C ARG A 98 -2.72 -33.37 -2.11
N ALA A 99 -2.22 -32.85 -3.22
CA ALA A 99 -3.04 -32.56 -4.39
C ALA A 99 -3.60 -33.85 -5.03
N THR A 100 -4.84 -33.77 -5.51
CA THR A 100 -5.44 -34.83 -6.34
C THR A 100 -5.15 -34.59 -7.82
N ASP A 101 -5.25 -35.64 -8.64
CA ASP A 101 -5.03 -35.53 -10.10
C ASP A 101 -5.93 -34.49 -10.75
N GLU A 102 -7.22 -34.45 -10.38
CA GLU A 102 -8.18 -33.46 -10.89
C GLU A 102 -7.81 -32.03 -10.48
N GLN A 103 -7.32 -31.83 -9.25
CA GLN A 103 -6.85 -30.52 -8.80
C GLN A 103 -5.60 -30.10 -9.58
N LEU A 104 -4.67 -31.02 -9.84
CA LEU A 104 -3.47 -30.75 -10.62
C LEU A 104 -3.81 -30.40 -12.07
N GLU A 105 -4.71 -31.14 -12.71
CA GLU A 105 -5.16 -30.85 -14.08
C GLU A 105 -5.73 -29.43 -14.19
N ASN A 106 -6.49 -28.98 -13.19
CA ASN A 106 -7.11 -27.65 -13.18
C ASN A 106 -6.11 -26.48 -13.04
N VAL A 107 -4.96 -26.67 -12.38
CA VAL A 107 -4.05 -25.54 -12.03
C VAL A 107 -2.67 -25.59 -12.68
N THR A 108 -2.24 -26.75 -13.20
CA THR A 108 -0.85 -26.97 -13.62
C THR A 108 -0.41 -26.00 -14.72
N ASP A 109 -1.16 -25.91 -15.82
CA ASP A 109 -0.75 -25.05 -16.95
C ASP A 109 -0.71 -23.57 -16.57
N ALA A 110 -1.69 -23.11 -15.79
CA ALA A 110 -1.73 -21.73 -15.30
C ALA A 110 -0.52 -21.41 -14.41
N LEU A 111 -0.16 -22.32 -13.49
CA LEU A 111 1.01 -22.17 -12.62
C LEU A 111 2.32 -22.17 -13.44
N LEU A 112 2.47 -23.11 -14.38
CA LEU A 112 3.67 -23.23 -15.20
C LEU A 112 3.89 -21.98 -16.07
N LEU A 113 2.84 -21.45 -16.70
CA LEU A 113 2.93 -20.23 -17.51
C LEU A 113 3.28 -19.00 -16.65
N ALA A 114 2.63 -18.82 -15.50
CA ALA A 114 2.91 -17.70 -14.61
C ALA A 114 4.36 -17.74 -14.07
N MET A 115 4.84 -18.91 -13.68
CA MET A 115 6.23 -19.09 -13.22
C MET A 115 7.23 -18.84 -14.34
N HIS A 116 6.93 -19.30 -15.56
CA HIS A 116 7.80 -19.10 -16.72
C HIS A 116 7.97 -17.62 -17.08
N ASP A 117 6.87 -16.87 -17.14
CA ASP A 117 6.90 -15.43 -17.43
C ASP A 117 7.70 -14.67 -16.36
N LEU A 118 7.39 -14.90 -15.07
CA LEU A 118 8.11 -14.29 -13.96
C LEU A 118 9.61 -14.61 -14.01
N ARG A 119 9.97 -15.88 -14.23
CA ARG A 119 11.37 -16.30 -14.37
C ARG A 119 12.07 -15.55 -15.50
N THR A 120 11.44 -15.41 -16.66
CA THR A 120 12.00 -14.73 -17.83
C THR A 120 12.33 -13.27 -17.51
N VAL A 121 11.40 -12.55 -16.86
CA VAL A 121 11.62 -11.16 -16.43
C VAL A 121 12.77 -11.05 -15.42
N LEU A 122 12.80 -11.93 -14.41
CA LEU A 122 13.83 -11.90 -13.36
C LEU A 122 15.23 -12.22 -13.88
N VAL A 123 15.35 -13.22 -14.76
CA VAL A 123 16.63 -13.59 -15.40
C VAL A 123 17.17 -12.43 -16.23
N ARG A 124 16.33 -11.79 -17.06
CA ARG A 124 16.72 -10.60 -17.84
C ARG A 124 17.21 -9.49 -16.92
N LYS A 125 16.43 -9.13 -15.89
CA LYS A 125 16.80 -8.06 -14.95
C LYS A 125 18.08 -8.37 -14.18
N LYS A 126 18.36 -9.63 -13.86
CA LYS A 126 19.62 -10.05 -13.25
C LYS A 126 20.80 -9.84 -14.19
N ALA A 127 20.67 -10.22 -15.46
CA ALA A 127 21.71 -10.00 -16.47
C ALA A 127 21.97 -8.50 -16.69
N ASP A 128 20.93 -7.68 -16.81
CA ASP A 128 21.03 -6.22 -16.97
C ASP A 128 21.80 -5.55 -15.82
N ARG A 129 21.73 -6.09 -14.60
CA ARG A 129 22.47 -5.56 -13.44
C ARG A 129 23.95 -5.90 -13.49
N LEU A 130 24.29 -7.14 -13.84
CA LEU A 130 25.70 -7.57 -13.98
C LEU A 130 26.43 -6.73 -15.03
N LEU A 131 25.79 -6.46 -16.17
CA LEU A 131 26.36 -5.62 -17.25
C LEU A 131 26.53 -4.13 -16.88
N ARG A 132 25.95 -3.65 -15.76
CA ARG A 132 26.11 -2.27 -15.28
C ARG A 132 27.18 -2.15 -14.20
N GLU A 133 27.57 -3.27 -13.59
CA GLU A 133 28.59 -3.34 -12.53
C GLU A 133 30.00 -3.57 -13.11
N ASP A 134 30.09 -4.05 -14.37
CA ASP A 134 31.30 -4.13 -15.20
C ASP A 134 31.58 -2.82 -15.96
#